data_AF-A0A222WRU5-F1
#
_entry.id   AF-A0A222WRU5-F1
#
_cell.length_a   1.000
_cell.length_b   1.000
_cell.length_c   1.000
_cell.angle_alpha   90.00
_cell.angle_beta   90.00
_cell.angle_gamma   90.00
#
_symmetry.space_group_name_H-M   'P 1'
#
loop_
_entity.id
_entity.type
_entity.pdbx_description
1 polymer ?
#
loop_
_entity_poly.entity_id
_entity_poly.type
_entity_poly.pdbx_seq_one_letter_code
_entity_poly.pdbx_strand_id
1 'polypeptide(L)' 'MGECKDGSFKRNFALDEAQASIRAARFAPDLASIERMTLLRDAITRLKSADLRIRDVKGVLYIEEVSIS' A
#
# COMPACT_ATOMS: atom_id res chain seq x y z
N MET A 1 26.03 10.04 17.25
CA MET A 1 25.13 8.91 16.97
C MET A 1 23.76 9.53 16.65
N GLY A 2 23.35 9.56 15.39
CA GLY A 2 22.10 10.21 14.99
C GLY A 2 20.88 9.37 15.40
N GLU A 3 19.83 10.04 15.87
CA GLU A 3 18.56 9.39 16.20
C GLU A 3 18.00 8.70 14.95
N CYS A 4 18.02 7.36 14.92
CA CYS A 4 17.34 6.61 13.88
C CYS A 4 15.85 6.93 14.00
N LYS A 5 15.31 7.61 12.99
CA LYS A 5 13.90 7.98 12.87
C LYS A 5 13.03 6.73 12.67
N ASP A 6 12.89 5.93 13.74
CA ASP A 6 12.18 4.65 13.78
C ASP A 6 10.75 4.76 13.21
N GLY A 7 10.06 5.86 13.54
CA GLY A 7 8.72 6.15 13.02
C GLY A 7 8.66 6.45 11.52
N SER A 8 9.71 7.06 10.94
CA SER A 8 9.74 7.34 9.50
C SER A 8 10.01 6.08 8.68
N PHE A 9 10.86 5.19 9.19
CA PHE A 9 11.13 3.91 8.55
C PHE A 9 9.89 3.01 8.55
N LYS A 10 9.22 2.87 9.70
CA LYS A 10 7.95 2.13 9.82
C LYS A 10 6.87 2.66 8.90
N ARG A 11 6.74 3.99 8.79
CA ARG A 11 5.78 4.63 7.89
C ARG A 11 6.06 4.28 6.42
N ASN A 12 7.30 4.44 5.97
CA ASN A 12 7.66 4.18 4.58
C ASN A 12 7.51 2.69 4.23
N PHE A 13 7.91 1.79 5.13
CA PHE A 13 7.73 0.36 4.95
C PHE A 13 6.24 -0.02 4.82
N ALA A 14 5.39 0.47 5.71
CA ALA A 14 3.95 0.23 5.64
C ALA A 14 3.31 0.79 4.36
N LEU A 15 3.82 1.91 3.84
CA LEU A 15 3.39 2.48 2.57
C LEU A 15 3.79 1.60 1.38
N ASP A 16 5.05 1.19 1.31
CA ASP A 16 5.57 0.36 0.22
C ASP A 16 4.82 -0.97 0.12
N GLU A 17 4.57 -1.61 1.26
CA GLU A 17 3.85 -2.87 1.31
C GLU A 17 2.35 -2.70 1.01
N ALA A 18 1.70 -1.64 1.53
CA ALA A 18 0.31 -1.35 1.18
C ALA A 18 0.16 -1.08 -0.32
N GLN A 19 1.13 -0.39 -0.93
CA GLN A 19 1.16 -0.14 -2.36
C GLN A 19 1.39 -1.42 -3.16
N ALA A 20 2.24 -2.34 -2.69
CA ALA A 20 2.42 -3.64 -3.32
C ALA A 20 1.12 -4.45 -3.34
N SER A 21 0.41 -4.52 -2.21
CA SER A 21 -0.87 -5.24 -2.12
C SER A 21 -1.96 -4.60 -3.00
N ILE A 22 -2.04 -3.27 -3.07
CA ILE A 22 -2.98 -2.57 -3.98
C ILE A 22 -2.64 -2.84 -5.44
N ARG A 23 -1.35 -2.82 -5.83
CA ARG A 23 -0.92 -3.13 -7.20
C ARG A 23 -1.27 -4.55 -7.58
N ALA A 24 -0.98 -5.53 -6.72
CA ALA A 24 -1.34 -6.92 -6.96
C ALA A 24 -2.87 -7.09 -7.12
N ALA A 25 -3.67 -6.43 -6.29
CA ALA A 25 -5.13 -6.49 -6.39
C ALA A 25 -5.68 -5.89 -7.70
N ARG A 26 -5.06 -4.82 -8.21
CA ARG A 26 -5.52 -4.12 -9.42
C ARG A 26 -5.00 -4.73 -10.72
N PHE A 27 -3.74 -5.18 -10.74
CA PHE A 27 -3.05 -5.54 -11.98
C PHE A 27 -2.90 -7.05 -12.21
N ALA A 28 -3.28 -7.91 -11.26
CA ALA A 28 -3.36 -9.34 -11.51
C ALA A 28 -4.73 -9.69 -12.13
N PRO A 29 -4.81 -10.00 -13.44
CA PRO A 29 -6.09 -10.23 -14.12
C PRO A 29 -6.81 -11.48 -13.59
N ASP A 30 -6.07 -12.54 -13.30
CA ASP A 30 -6.60 -13.87 -12.94
C ASP A 30 -6.96 -14.03 -11.45
N LEU A 31 -6.82 -12.98 -10.66
CA LEU A 31 -7.06 -13.06 -9.23
C LEU A 31 -8.56 -13.23 -8.92
N ALA A 32 -8.95 -14.19 -8.11
CA ALA A 32 -10.34 -14.34 -7.71
C ALA A 32 -10.79 -13.12 -6.88
N SER A 33 -12.09 -12.82 -6.89
CA SER A 33 -12.65 -11.68 -6.12
C SER A 33 -12.29 -11.74 -4.63
N ILE A 34 -12.20 -12.95 -4.06
CA ILE A 34 -11.78 -13.17 -2.67
C ILE A 34 -10.33 -12.76 -2.48
N GLU A 35 -9.42 -13.18 -3.36
CA GLU A 35 -7.99 -12.85 -3.29
C GLU A 35 -7.77 -11.35 -3.45
N ARG A 36 -8.50 -10.70 -4.37
CA ARG A 36 -8.43 -9.23 -4.54
C ARG A 36 -8.83 -8.54 -3.25
N MET A 37 -9.91 -8.99 -2.63
CA MET A 37 -10.39 -8.43 -1.37
C MET A 37 -9.39 -8.67 -0.23
N THR A 38 -8.74 -9.83 -0.19
CA THR A 38 -7.68 -10.13 0.78
C THR A 38 -6.52 -9.16 0.66
N LEU A 39 -6.03 -8.90 -0.57
CA LEU A 39 -4.94 -7.94 -0.80
C LEU A 39 -5.33 -6.51 -0.43
N LEU A 40 -6.57 -6.08 -0.73
CA LEU A 40 -7.05 -4.76 -0.32
C LEU A 40 -7.14 -4.64 1.20
N ARG A 41 -7.59 -5.68 1.90
CA ARG A 41 -7.62 -5.70 3.38
C ARG A 41 -6.23 -5.72 3.98
N ASP A 42 -5.30 -6.45 3.36
CA ASP A 42 -3.89 -6.48 3.76
C ASP A 42 -3.29 -5.07 3.67
N ALA A 43 -3.48 -4.37 2.55
CA ALA A 43 -3.04 -3.00 2.39
C ALA A 43 -3.58 -2.07 3.50
N ILE A 44 -4.88 -2.16 3.80
CA ILE A 44 -5.50 -1.35 4.87
C ILE A 44 -4.90 -1.70 6.25
N THR A 45 -4.63 -2.98 6.50
CA THR A 45 -4.06 -3.45 7.77
C THR A 45 -2.65 -2.87 7.97
N ARG A 46 -1.83 -2.87 6.92
CA ARG A 46 -0.48 -2.30 6.96
C ARG A 46 -0.49 -0.80 7.23
N LEU A 47 -1.36 -0.06 6.56
CA LEU A 47 -1.54 1.38 6.83
C LEU A 47 -1.95 1.63 8.29
N LYS A 48 -2.93 0.87 8.80
CA LYS A 48 -3.38 1.00 10.20
C LYS A 48 -2.26 0.69 11.20
N SER A 49 -1.42 -0.31 10.92
CA SER A 49 -0.30 -0.68 11.81
C SER A 49 0.74 0.44 11.96
N ALA A 50 0.78 1.37 11.00
CA ALA A 50 1.64 2.55 11.02
C ALA A 50 0.88 3.85 11.38
N ASP A 51 -0.34 3.76 11.90
CA ASP A 51 -1.23 4.89 12.21
C ASP A 51 -1.52 5.80 11.00
N LEU A 52 -1.54 5.22 9.80
CA LEU A 52 -1.79 5.95 8.55
C LEU A 52 -3.25 5.81 8.14
N ARG A 53 -3.90 6.95 7.87
CA ARG A 53 -5.23 6.96 7.24
C ARG A 53 -5.07 6.94 5.73
N ILE A 54 -5.92 6.16 5.06
CA ILE A 54 -5.96 6.07 3.59
C ILE A 54 -6.05 7.45 2.93
N ARG A 55 -6.82 8.38 3.51
CA ARG A 55 -6.97 9.75 3.00
C ARG A 55 -5.66 10.53 2.97
N ASP A 56 -4.79 10.29 3.93
CA ASP A 56 -3.50 11.00 4.07
C ASP A 56 -2.44 10.45 3.11
N VAL A 57 -2.66 9.23 2.59
CA VAL A 57 -1.67 8.52 1.77
C VAL A 57 -2.18 8.25 0.35
N LYS A 58 -3.44 8.55 0.04
CA LYS A 58 -4.05 8.31 -1.26
C LYS A 58 -3.26 8.94 -2.42
N GLY A 59 -2.64 10.11 -2.20
CA GLY A 59 -1.84 10.80 -3.21
C GLY A 59 -0.43 10.23 -3.42
N VAL A 60 0.06 9.40 -2.48
CA VAL A 60 1.37 8.74 -2.58
C VAL A 60 1.28 7.27 -2.90
N LEU A 61 0.10 6.66 -2.74
CA LEU A 61 -0.23 5.39 -3.37
C LEU A 61 -0.32 5.68 -4.86
N TYR A 62 0.83 5.63 -5.56
CA TYR A 62 0.96 5.81 -7.00
C TYR A 62 0.17 4.71 -7.71
N ILE A 63 -1.13 4.94 -7.87
CA ILE A 63 -2.05 4.18 -8.70
C ILE A 63 -2.10 4.92 -10.04
N GLU A 64 -0.96 5.04 -10.71
CA GLU A 64 -0.97 5.48 -12.11
C GLU A 64 -1.17 4.25 -13.00
N GLU A 65 -2.22 4.33 -13.81
CA GLU A 65 -2.41 3.53 -15.00
C GLU A 65 -1.12 3.54 -15.83
N VAL A 66 -0.69 2.35 -16.28
CA VAL A 66 0.18 2.30 -17.45
C VAL A 66 -0.67 2.78 -18.62
N SER A 67 -0.61 4.07 -18.91
CA SER A 67 -1.04 4.64 -20.20
C SER A 67 -0.16 4.00 -21.26
N ILE A 68 -0.58 2.86 -21.80
CA ILE A 68 -0.02 2.32 -23.03
C ILE A 68 -0.50 3.27 -24.13
N SER A 69 0.43 4.04 -24.67
CA SER A 69 0.24 4.92 -25.83
C SER A 69 -0.04 4.12 -27.08
#